data_AF-A0A0F8YIZ5-F1
#
_entry.id   AF-A0A0F8YIZ5-F1
#
_cell.length_a   1.000
_cell.length_b   1.000
_cell.length_c   1.000
_cell.angle_alpha   90.00
_cell.angle_beta   90.00
_cell.angle_gamma   90.00
#
_symmetry.space_group_name_H-M   'P 1'
#
loop_
_entity.id
_entity.type
_entity.pdbx_description
1 polymer ?
#
loop_
_entity_poly.entity_id
_entity_poly.type
_entity_poly.pdbx_seq_one_letter_code
_entity_poly.pdbx_strand_id
1 'polypeptide(L)'
;MWLNGMEYHPLSKITKTDLDLLNMTFDRGLDIVDRIIYIFDDIDETMAENVVQGLSYLSKTDGPITIMINSQGGSVNDMFAIYDAMQA
;
A
#
# COMPACT_ATOMS: atom_id res chain seq x y z
N MET A 1 -13.90 7.22 25.42
CA MET A 1 -12.67 8.04 25.34
C MET A 1 -12.28 8.06 23.87
N TRP A 2 -12.63 9.12 23.15
CA TRP A 2 -12.37 9.28 21.72
C TRP A 2 -11.05 10.02 21.55
N LEU A 3 -10.15 9.50 20.72
CA LEU A 3 -8.85 10.12 20.46
C LEU A 3 -9.03 11.36 19.58
N ASN A 4 -8.31 12.42 19.96
CA ASN A 4 -8.34 13.76 19.38
C ASN A 4 -7.89 13.79 17.91
N GLY A 5 -8.62 14.53 17.06
CA GLY A 5 -7.99 15.35 16.01
C GLY A 5 -8.04 14.88 14.56
N MET A 6 -8.67 13.75 14.22
CA MET A 6 -8.94 13.43 12.81
C MET A 6 -10.26 14.09 12.39
N GLU A 7 -10.18 15.21 11.66
CA GLU A 7 -11.36 15.83 11.07
C GLU A 7 -11.99 14.85 10.07
N TYR A 8 -13.22 14.40 10.35
CA TYR A 8 -13.93 13.50 9.45
C TYR A 8 -14.34 14.28 8.19
N HIS A 9 -13.59 14.15 7.11
CA HIS A 9 -13.98 14.71 5.82
C HIS A 9 -15.03 13.79 5.16
N PRO A 10 -16.29 14.24 5.02
CA PRO A 10 -17.33 13.39 4.43
C PRO A 10 -17.03 13.11 2.96
N LEU A 11 -17.22 11.84 2.55
CA LEU A 11 -17.04 11.35 1.17
C LEU A 11 -17.82 12.17 0.12
N SER A 12 -18.79 12.98 0.54
CA SER A 12 -19.57 13.88 -0.32
C SER A 12 -18.76 15.01 -0.98
N LYS A 13 -17.50 15.23 -0.58
CA LYS A 13 -16.61 16.25 -1.16
C LYS A 13 -15.51 15.67 -2.07
N ILE A 14 -15.40 14.34 -2.16
CA ILE A 14 -14.39 13.67 -2.97
C ILE A 14 -14.88 13.66 -4.41
N THR A 15 -14.04 14.07 -5.36
CA THR A 15 -14.44 13.98 -6.77
C THR A 15 -14.54 12.51 -7.18
N LYS A 16 -15.38 12.18 -8.17
CA LYS A 16 -15.46 10.81 -8.68
C LYS A 16 -14.08 10.28 -9.08
N THR A 17 -13.26 11.13 -9.69
CA THR A 17 -11.88 10.82 -10.08
C THR A 17 -11.01 10.45 -8.89
N ASP A 18 -11.11 11.18 -7.77
CA ASP A 18 -10.33 10.88 -6.57
C ASP A 18 -10.74 9.55 -5.94
N LEU A 19 -12.05 9.22 -5.95
CA LEU A 19 -12.56 7.91 -5.52
C LEU A 19 -12.05 6.79 -6.44
N ASP A 20 -12.07 7.02 -7.75
CA ASP A 20 -11.60 6.03 -8.73
C ASP A 20 -10.10 5.76 -8.54
N LEU A 21 -9.28 6.80 -8.33
CA LEU A 21 -7.86 6.67 -8.04
C LEU A 21 -7.59 5.92 -6.73
N LEU A 22 -8.37 6.20 -5.69
CA LEU A 22 -8.25 5.53 -4.40
C LEU A 22 -8.60 4.04 -4.50
N ASN A 23 -9.67 3.70 -5.22
CA ASN A 23 -10.02 2.31 -5.48
C ASN A 23 -8.91 1.59 -6.26
N MET A 24 -8.35 2.25 -7.28
CA MET A 24 -7.24 1.68 -8.06
C MET A 24 -5.98 1.41 -7.23
N THR A 25 -5.69 2.22 -6.20
CA THR A 25 -4.57 1.93 -5.30
C THR A 25 -4.89 0.78 -4.35
N PHE A 26 -6.11 0.74 -3.79
CA PHE A 26 -6.53 -0.35 -2.92
C PHE A 26 -6.59 -1.70 -3.64
N ASP A 27 -7.04 -1.73 -4.90
CA ASP A 27 -7.05 -2.94 -5.74
C ASP A 27 -5.63 -3.51 -5.96
N ARG A 28 -4.59 -2.67 -5.81
CA ARG A 28 -3.18 -3.06 -5.85
C ARG A 28 -2.57 -3.31 -4.48
N GLY A 29 -3.37 -3.28 -3.41
CA GLY A 29 -2.89 -3.44 -2.04
C GLY A 29 -2.16 -2.22 -1.49
N LEU A 30 -2.46 -1.00 -1.97
CA LEU A 30 -1.79 0.22 -1.55
C LEU A 30 -2.78 1.22 -0.92
N ASP A 31 -2.55 1.58 0.34
CA ASP A 31 -3.08 2.78 0.97
C ASP A 31 -2.00 3.86 0.98
N ILE A 32 -2.08 4.79 0.03
CA ILE A 32 -1.09 5.85 -0.12
C ILE A 32 -1.26 6.94 0.94
N VAL A 33 -2.48 7.12 1.47
CA VAL A 33 -2.79 8.17 2.45
C VAL A 33 -2.22 7.78 3.81
N ASP A 34 -2.50 6.57 4.25
CA ASP A 34 -2.05 6.05 5.55
C ASP A 34 -0.69 5.35 5.46
N ARG A 35 -0.08 5.29 4.27
CA ARG A 35 1.24 4.69 4.01
C ARG A 35 1.28 3.21 4.37
N ILE A 36 0.26 2.47 3.96
CA ILE A 36 0.10 1.04 4.22
C ILE A 36 0.22 0.26 2.92
N ILE A 37 1.03 -0.80 2.92
CA ILE A 37 1.08 -1.81 1.87
C ILE A 37 0.52 -3.11 2.41
N TYR A 38 -0.42 -3.70 1.69
CA TYR A 38 -1.07 -4.97 2.03
C TYR A 38 -0.46 -6.09 1.19
N ILE A 39 0.14 -7.09 1.84
CA ILE A 39 0.61 -8.32 1.21
C ILE A 39 -0.30 -9.45 1.68
N PHE A 40 -1.35 -9.69 0.89
CA PHE A 40 -2.37 -10.69 1.15
C PHE A 40 -2.40 -11.65 -0.04
N ASP A 41 -2.70 -12.92 0.22
CA ASP A 41 -2.65 -14.00 -0.78
C ASP A 41 -1.21 -14.40 -1.17
N ASP A 42 -1.07 -15.26 -2.19
CA ASP A 42 0.21 -15.74 -2.68
C ASP A 42 1.08 -14.62 -3.28
N ILE A 43 2.39 -14.71 -3.06
CA ILE A 43 3.38 -13.80 -3.63
C ILE A 43 3.78 -14.30 -5.02
N ASP A 44 3.33 -13.57 -6.03
CA ASP A 44 3.69 -13.73 -7.45
C ASP A 44 4.31 -12.45 -8.03
N GLU A 45 4.63 -12.48 -9.32
CA GLU A 45 5.21 -11.35 -10.06
C GLU A 45 4.34 -10.09 -9.97
N THR A 46 3.02 -10.23 -10.02
CA THR A 46 2.08 -9.08 -9.99
C THR A 46 2.05 -8.45 -8.60
N MET A 47 1.98 -9.27 -7.55
CA MET A 47 2.07 -8.82 -6.15
C MET A 47 3.39 -8.10 -5.90
N ALA A 48 4.52 -8.70 -6.31
CA ALA A 48 5.82 -8.09 -6.12
C ALA A 48 5.96 -6.77 -6.89
N GLU A 49 5.50 -6.70 -8.14
CA GLU A 49 5.48 -5.45 -8.90
C GLU A 49 4.72 -4.35 -8.16
N ASN A 50 3.50 -4.63 -7.69
CA ASN A 50 2.68 -3.66 -6.96
C ASN A 50 3.36 -3.18 -5.66
N VAL A 51 3.93 -4.10 -4.88
CA VAL A 51 4.63 -3.78 -3.62
C VAL A 51 5.88 -2.93 -3.89
N VAL A 52 6.69 -3.29 -4.90
CA VAL A 52 7.90 -2.55 -5.27
C VAL A 52 7.55 -1.12 -5.74
N GLN A 53 6.50 -0.98 -6.56
CA GLN A 53 6.01 0.34 -6.98
C GLN A 53 5.53 1.17 -5.78
N GLY A 54 4.79 0.55 -4.86
CA GLY A 54 4.31 1.18 -3.63
C GLY A 54 5.45 1.66 -2.74
N LEU A 55 6.45 0.82 -2.48
CA LEU A 55 7.65 1.16 -1.71
C LEU A 55 8.42 2.32 -2.37
N SER A 56 8.64 2.25 -3.69
CA SER A 56 9.34 3.32 -4.44
C SER A 56 8.61 4.65 -4.43
N TYR A 57 7.27 4.63 -4.39
CA TYR A 57 6.48 5.83 -4.27
C TYR A 57 6.53 6.40 -2.85
N LEU A 58 6.24 5.58 -1.85
CA LEU A 58 6.17 5.99 -0.45
C LEU A 58 7.53 6.40 0.12
N SER A 59 8.64 5.84 -0.38
CA SER A 59 10.00 6.23 0.06
C SER A 59 10.36 7.68 -0.29
N LYS A 60 9.68 8.29 -1.26
CA LYS A 60 9.86 9.70 -1.66
C LYS A 60 9.06 10.67 -0.78
N THR A 61 8.35 10.15 0.21
CA THR A 61 7.46 10.90 1.09
C THR A 61 7.80 10.61 2.54
N ASP A 62 7.60 11.58 3.43
CA ASP A 62 8.06 11.47 4.81
C ASP A 62 7.22 10.50 5.66
N GLY A 63 7.89 9.79 6.56
CA GLY A 63 7.26 8.95 7.59
C GLY A 63 7.47 7.44 7.39
N PRO A 64 7.15 6.63 8.40
CA PRO A 64 7.27 5.18 8.32
C PRO A 64 6.28 4.60 7.29
N ILE A 65 6.64 3.47 6.69
CA ILE A 65 5.75 2.66 5.85
C ILE A 65 5.32 1.46 6.67
N THR A 66 4.02 1.18 6.72
CA THR A 66 3.49 -0.01 7.39
C THR A 66 3.24 -1.09 6.34
N ILE A 67 3.73 -2.31 6.57
CA ILE A 67 3.44 -3.46 5.71
C ILE A 67 2.59 -4.44 6.52
N MET A 68 1.36 -4.70 6.07
CA MET A 68 0.45 -5.66 6.67
C MET A 68 0.49 -6.97 5.88
N ILE A 69 0.95 -8.04 6.53
CA ILE A 69 1.22 -9.31 5.86
C ILE A 69 0.24 -10.38 6.37
N ASN A 70 -0.48 -10.98 5.42
CA ASN A 70 -1.27 -12.19 5.61
C ASN A 70 -1.16 -13.05 4.34
N SER A 71 0.04 -13.56 4.10
CA SER A 71 0.39 -14.34 2.92
C SER A 71 0.91 -15.72 3.33
N GLN A 72 0.63 -16.74 2.51
CA GLN A 72 1.21 -18.08 2.66
C GLN A 72 2.64 -18.18 2.07
N GLY A 73 3.17 -17.09 1.51
CA GLY A 73 4.40 -17.08 0.74
C GLY A 73 4.11 -17.22 -0.76
N GLY A 74 5.05 -17.81 -1.50
CA GLY A 74 4.94 -17.94 -2.95
C GLY A 74 6.31 -18.04 -3.61
N SER A 75 6.49 -17.30 -4.70
CA SER A 75 7.75 -17.24 -5.43
C SER A 75 8.86 -16.58 -4.60
N VAL A 76 9.96 -17.32 -4.45
CA VAL A 76 11.14 -16.85 -3.71
C VAL A 76 11.80 -15.66 -4.41
N ASN A 77 11.82 -15.65 -5.74
CA ASN A 77 12.41 -14.54 -6.51
C ASN A 77 11.58 -13.26 -6.34
N ASP A 78 10.25 -13.38 -6.36
CA ASP A 78 9.34 -12.25 -6.19
C ASP A 78 9.41 -11.69 -4.76
N MET A 79 9.58 -12.56 -3.75
CA MET A 79 9.92 -12.14 -2.39
C MET A 79 11.26 -11.41 -2.30
N PHE A 80 12.30 -11.85 -3.03
CA PHE A 80 13.58 -11.14 -3.06
C PHE A 80 13.46 -9.76 -3.70
N ALA A 81 12.64 -9.60 -4.74
CA ALA A 81 12.38 -8.28 -5.32
C ALA A 81 11.73 -7.33 -4.31
N ILE A 82 10.76 -7.81 -3.53
CA ILE A 82 10.16 -7.05 -2.43
C ILE A 82 11.20 -6.70 -1.38
N TYR A 83 12.00 -7.68 -0.94
CA TYR A 83 13.02 -7.49 0.09
C TYR A 83 14.08 -6.45 -0.34
N ASP A 84 14.58 -6.54 -1.57
CA ASP A 84 15.56 -5.60 -2.10
C ASP A 84 14.97 -4.17 -2.19
N ALA A 85 13.71 -4.04 -2.59
CA ALA A 85 13.02 -2.75 -2.62
C ALA A 85 12.78 -2.14 -1.23
N MET A 86 12.64 -2.96 -0.18
CA MET A 86 12.57 -2.46 1.20
C MET A 86 13.90 -1.86 1.68
N GLN A 87 15.02 -2.30 1.09
CA GLN A 87 16.37 -1.93 1.50
C GLN A 87 17.01 -0.83 0.64
N ALA A 88 16.35 -0.42 -0.44
CA ALA A 88 16.82 0.58 -1.40
C ALA A 88 16.65 2.02 -0.89
#